data_AF-A0A3M0G330-F1
#
_entry.id   AF-A0A3M0G330-F1
#
_cell.length_a   1.000
_cell.length_b   1.000
_cell.length_c   1.000
_cell.angle_alpha   90.00
_cell.angle_beta   90.00
_cell.angle_gamma   90.00
#
_symmetry.space_group_name_H-M   'P 1'
#
loop_
_entity.id
_entity.type
_entity.pdbx_description
1 polymer ?
#
loop_
_entity_poly.entity_id
_entity_poly.type
_entity_poly.pdbx_seq_one_letter_code
_entity_poly.pdbx_strand_id
1 'polypeptide(L)'
;MSTRLRDHHRNVLCDALASVAATAPTLCQEWDAHDLAVHLWALKRDPLSWPGVAIPAFADATRRRAEQVRRRWDYEHLIAELRQQGGSLPCMPLDRWVAHGHALGEYYIHTQDVRRANDLPRRAQTAETEDALWLRARRAGRQLWLRGRDTVSVAAPGRDPFTLGRGAVTAQVTGLPSEIILWIYGRCDAADVVVTPR
;
A
#
# COMPACT_ATOMS: atom_id res chain seq x y z
N MET A 1 -11.63 -0.20 -17.64
CA MET A 1 -10.41 0.47 -17.16
C MET A 1 -10.01 -0.08 -15.81
N SER A 2 -9.07 -1.04 -15.75
CA SER A 2 -8.51 -1.54 -14.48
C SER A 2 -7.01 -1.80 -14.59
N THR A 3 -6.53 -2.26 -15.75
CA THR A 3 -5.11 -2.57 -16.00
C THR A 3 -4.21 -1.33 -16.09
N ARG A 4 -4.60 -0.29 -16.85
CA ARG A 4 -3.77 0.91 -17.06
C ARG A 4 -3.43 1.65 -15.76
N LEU A 5 -4.40 1.81 -14.87
CA LEU A 5 -4.20 2.49 -13.59
C LEU A 5 -3.19 1.74 -12.71
N ARG A 6 -3.31 0.41 -12.62
CA ARG A 6 -2.35 -0.42 -11.87
C ARG A 6 -0.96 -0.41 -12.48
N ASP A 7 -0.87 -0.49 -13.81
CA ASP A 7 0.41 -0.43 -14.53
C ASP A 7 1.09 0.92 -14.32
N HIS A 8 0.32 2.01 -14.33
CA HIS A 8 0.81 3.35 -14.03
C HIS A 8 1.40 3.41 -12.62
N HIS A 9 0.64 3.01 -11.59
CA HIS A 9 1.13 3.04 -10.21
C HIS A 9 2.31 2.10 -9.97
N ARG A 10 2.34 0.94 -10.63
CA ARG A 10 3.53 0.05 -10.64
C ARG A 10 4.76 0.76 -11.20
N ASN A 11 4.62 1.49 -12.31
CA ASN A 11 5.74 2.23 -12.90
C ASN A 11 6.20 3.36 -11.98
N VAL A 12 5.26 4.12 -11.41
CA VAL A 12 5.56 5.20 -10.45
C VAL A 12 6.33 4.66 -9.23
N LEU A 13 5.94 3.50 -8.71
CA LEU A 13 6.67 2.80 -7.66
C LEU A 13 8.08 2.42 -8.10
N CYS A 14 8.22 1.80 -9.29
CA CYS A 14 9.53 1.42 -9.82
C CYS A 14 10.45 2.63 -10.01
N ASP A 15 9.90 3.79 -10.39
CA ASP A 15 10.67 5.03 -10.53
C ASP A 15 11.08 5.59 -9.15
N ALA A 16 10.21 5.49 -8.15
CA ALA A 16 10.57 5.89 -6.78
C ALA A 16 11.69 5.01 -6.21
N LEU A 17 11.59 3.69 -6.36
CA LEU A 17 12.63 2.74 -5.97
C LEU A 17 13.95 3.03 -6.72
N ALA A 18 13.92 3.22 -8.04
CA ALA A 18 15.11 3.52 -8.82
C ALA A 18 15.77 4.87 -8.49
N SER A 19 15.05 5.79 -7.81
CA SER A 19 15.58 7.09 -7.40
C SER A 19 16.32 7.09 -6.05
N VAL A 20 16.35 5.96 -5.35
CA VAL A 20 17.00 5.82 -4.04
C VAL A 20 17.95 4.62 -4.03
N ALA A 21 18.94 4.63 -3.13
CA ALA A 21 19.82 3.49 -2.94
C ALA A 21 19.07 2.28 -2.36
N ALA A 22 19.58 1.07 -2.60
CA ALA A 22 19.03 -0.17 -2.05
C ALA A 22 18.88 -0.14 -0.50
N THR A 23 19.80 0.55 0.19
CA THR A 23 19.83 0.69 1.65
C THR A 23 19.04 1.90 2.16
N ALA A 24 18.33 2.62 1.29
CA ALA A 24 17.56 3.79 1.69
C ALA A 24 16.40 3.40 2.63
N PRO A 25 16.10 4.21 3.66
CA PRO A 25 15.03 3.90 4.60
C PRO A 25 13.65 3.94 3.92
N THR A 26 12.68 3.25 4.52
CA THR A 26 11.27 3.34 4.13
C THR A 26 10.41 3.62 5.37
N LEU A 27 9.13 3.97 5.16
CA LEU A 27 8.17 4.05 6.28
C LEU A 27 7.76 2.67 6.83
N CYS A 28 8.09 1.59 6.14
CA CYS A 28 7.99 0.24 6.71
C CYS A 28 9.14 0.08 7.71
N GLN A 29 8.82 0.03 9.00
CA GLN A 29 9.83 -0.14 10.04
C GLN A 29 10.73 -1.34 9.72
N GLU A 30 12.05 -1.13 9.90
CA GLU A 30 13.10 -2.13 9.67
C GLU A 30 13.31 -2.55 8.20
N TRP A 31 12.57 -1.97 7.24
CA TRP A 31 12.76 -2.27 5.82
C TRP A 31 13.51 -1.16 5.10
N ASP A 32 14.56 -1.53 4.39
CA ASP A 32 15.15 -0.68 3.37
C ASP A 32 14.43 -0.84 2.02
N ALA A 33 14.85 -0.07 1.02
CA ALA A 33 14.25 -0.11 -0.31
C ALA A 33 14.40 -1.49 -0.99
N HIS A 34 15.47 -2.24 -0.70
CA HIS A 34 15.68 -3.59 -1.23
C HIS A 34 14.70 -4.60 -0.61
N ASP A 35 14.45 -4.53 0.70
CA ASP A 35 13.43 -5.34 1.37
C ASP A 35 12.04 -5.08 0.78
N LEU A 36 11.73 -3.81 0.52
CA LEU A 36 10.48 -3.41 -0.11
C LEU A 36 10.34 -3.97 -1.54
N ALA A 37 11.41 -3.92 -2.35
CA ALA A 37 11.42 -4.50 -3.68
C ALA A 37 11.25 -6.03 -3.65
N VAL A 38 11.89 -6.71 -2.68
CA VAL A 38 11.72 -8.15 -2.44
C VAL A 38 10.27 -8.49 -2.09
N HIS A 39 9.64 -7.71 -1.21
CA HIS A 39 8.24 -7.88 -0.84
C HIS A 39 7.30 -7.84 -2.06
N LEU A 40 7.46 -6.81 -2.89
CA LEU A 40 6.66 -6.60 -4.10
C LEU A 40 6.91 -7.71 -5.13
N TRP A 41 8.15 -8.17 -5.27
CA TRP A 41 8.49 -9.29 -6.15
C TRP A 41 7.83 -10.59 -5.67
N ALA A 42 7.85 -10.86 -4.35
CA ALA A 42 7.24 -12.03 -3.76
C ALA A 42 5.72 -12.04 -3.99
N LEU A 43 5.05 -10.90 -3.81
CA LEU A 43 3.62 -10.75 -4.13
C LEU A 43 3.26 -11.13 -5.58
N LYS A 44 4.20 -10.96 -6.52
CA LYS A 44 4.02 -11.33 -7.93
C LYS A 44 4.34 -12.79 -8.23
N ARG A 45 5.44 -13.31 -7.70
CA ARG A 45 6.03 -14.59 -8.14
C ARG A 45 5.95 -15.72 -7.13
N ASP A 46 5.83 -15.38 -5.87
CA ASP A 46 5.80 -16.34 -4.79
C ASP A 46 4.61 -16.03 -3.87
N PRO A 47 3.37 -16.18 -4.37
CA PRO A 47 2.16 -15.92 -3.59
C PRO A 47 2.09 -16.78 -2.31
N LEU A 48 2.77 -17.94 -2.31
CA LEU A 48 2.90 -18.84 -1.18
C LEU A 48 3.83 -18.29 -0.08
N SER A 49 4.60 -17.24 -0.36
CA SER A 49 5.50 -16.55 0.59
C SER A 49 4.85 -15.41 1.35
N TRP A 50 3.63 -15.02 0.97
CA TRP A 50 2.88 -13.95 1.63
C TRP A 50 1.99 -14.34 2.84
N PRO A 51 1.70 -15.63 3.18
CA PRO A 51 0.77 -15.91 4.28
C PRO A 51 1.31 -15.44 5.64
N GLY A 52 2.62 -15.32 5.85
CA GLY A 52 3.21 -14.78 7.09
C GLY A 52 2.91 -13.30 7.36
N VAL A 53 2.55 -12.53 6.34
CA VAL A 53 2.10 -11.13 6.50
C VAL A 53 0.69 -11.06 7.10
N ALA A 54 -0.14 -12.08 6.86
CA ALA A 54 -1.51 -12.14 7.36
C ALA A 54 -1.71 -13.13 8.54
N ILE A 55 -0.81 -14.11 8.69
CA ILE A 55 -0.89 -15.20 9.65
C ILE A 55 0.46 -15.27 10.40
N PRO A 56 0.53 -14.77 11.65
CA PRO A 56 1.78 -14.66 12.41
C PRO A 56 2.59 -15.97 12.51
N ALA A 57 1.92 -17.14 12.48
CA ALA A 57 2.57 -18.45 12.51
C ALA A 57 3.52 -18.72 11.33
N PHE A 58 3.38 -18.00 10.21
CA PHE A 58 4.25 -18.13 9.05
C PHE A 58 5.28 -16.99 8.92
N ALA A 59 5.36 -16.09 9.91
CA ALA A 59 6.23 -14.89 9.83
C ALA A 59 7.71 -15.24 9.63
N ASP A 60 8.23 -16.25 10.36
CA ASP A 60 9.63 -16.67 10.22
C ASP A 60 9.93 -17.31 8.87
N ALA A 61 9.00 -18.09 8.32
CA ALA A 61 9.14 -18.68 6.99
C ALA A 61 9.14 -17.60 5.90
N THR A 62 8.24 -16.61 6.02
CA THR A 62 8.20 -15.44 5.13
C THR A 62 9.51 -14.64 5.23
N ARG A 63 10.04 -14.40 6.43
CA ARG A 63 11.32 -13.67 6.63
C ARG A 63 12.49 -14.41 5.97
N ARG A 64 12.65 -15.70 6.24
CA ARG A 64 13.72 -16.52 5.63
C ARG A 64 13.65 -16.54 4.12
N ARG A 65 12.44 -16.59 3.56
CA ARG A 65 12.25 -16.55 2.10
C ARG A 65 12.62 -15.18 1.52
N ALA A 66 12.20 -14.09 2.17
CA ALA A 66 12.59 -12.74 1.77
C ALA A 66 14.12 -12.58 1.77
N GLU A 67 14.81 -13.07 2.81
CA GLU A 67 16.27 -13.09 2.87
C GLU A 67 16.91 -13.90 1.73
N GLN A 68 16.33 -15.05 1.34
CA GLN A 68 16.80 -15.83 0.20
C GLN A 68 16.67 -15.07 -1.11
N VAL A 69 15.53 -14.40 -1.34
CA VAL A 69 15.30 -13.58 -2.53
C VAL A 69 16.28 -12.41 -2.56
N ARG A 70 16.43 -11.71 -1.42
CA ARG A 70 17.37 -10.60 -1.25
C ARG A 70 18.80 -10.99 -1.57
N ARG A 71 19.27 -12.16 -1.11
CA ARG A 71 20.62 -12.68 -1.38
C ARG A 71 20.81 -13.15 -2.82
N ARG A 72 19.72 -13.56 -3.48
CA ARG A 72 19.77 -14.12 -4.84
C ARG A 72 19.72 -13.04 -5.91
N TRP A 73 18.99 -11.95 -5.67
CA TRP A 73 18.67 -10.96 -6.68
C TRP A 73 19.04 -9.56 -6.22
N ASP A 74 19.83 -8.89 -7.06
CA ASP A 74 20.22 -7.50 -6.87
C ASP A 74 19.00 -6.57 -6.96
N TYR A 75 19.10 -5.43 -6.29
CA TYR A 75 18.01 -4.46 -6.17
C TYR A 75 17.49 -3.98 -7.54
N GLU A 76 18.40 -3.61 -8.43
CA GLU A 76 18.11 -3.13 -9.78
C GLU A 76 17.43 -4.22 -10.62
N HIS A 77 17.85 -5.49 -10.44
CA HIS A 77 17.23 -6.63 -11.12
C HIS A 77 15.77 -6.80 -10.68
N LEU A 78 15.48 -6.70 -9.38
CA LEU A 78 14.12 -6.79 -8.86
C LEU A 78 13.22 -5.66 -9.42
N ILE A 79 13.72 -4.43 -9.49
CA ILE A 79 12.98 -3.30 -10.07
C ILE A 79 12.69 -3.56 -11.56
N ALA A 80 13.69 -4.03 -12.33
CA ALA A 80 13.52 -4.34 -13.74
C ALA A 80 12.46 -5.43 -13.97
N GLU A 81 12.49 -6.49 -13.16
CA GLU A 81 11.49 -7.57 -13.21
C GLU A 81 10.09 -7.09 -12.85
N LEU A 82 9.96 -6.24 -11.81
CA LEU A 82 8.68 -5.64 -11.43
C LEU A 82 8.10 -4.82 -12.58
N ARG A 83 8.93 -4.01 -13.25
CA ARG A 83 8.53 -3.10 -14.34
C ARG A 83 8.00 -3.85 -15.56
N GLN A 84 8.58 -5.00 -15.90
CA GLN A 84 8.20 -5.80 -17.07
C GLN A 84 6.86 -6.52 -16.90
N GLN A 85 6.40 -6.73 -15.66
CA GLN A 85 5.20 -7.51 -15.38
C GLN A 85 3.95 -6.63 -15.27
N GLY A 86 2.81 -7.10 -15.79
CA GLY A 86 1.51 -6.43 -15.63
C GLY A 86 1.19 -6.11 -14.16
N GLY A 87 0.49 -5.01 -13.91
CA GLY A 87 0.25 -4.45 -12.58
C GLY A 87 -0.65 -5.29 -11.68
N SER A 88 -1.35 -6.30 -12.18
CA SER A 88 -2.11 -7.22 -11.31
C SER A 88 -1.19 -8.03 -10.39
N LEU A 89 -1.65 -8.35 -9.19
CA LEU A 89 -1.02 -9.32 -8.30
C LEU A 89 -1.71 -10.68 -8.45
N PRO A 90 -1.01 -11.76 -8.86
CA PRO A 90 -1.62 -13.08 -9.05
C PRO A 90 -2.21 -13.70 -7.78
N CYS A 91 -1.68 -13.34 -6.60
CA CYS A 91 -2.22 -13.77 -5.30
C CYS A 91 -3.60 -13.18 -4.97
N MET A 92 -4.05 -12.15 -5.72
CA MET A 92 -5.27 -11.40 -5.42
C MET A 92 -6.31 -11.59 -6.54
N PRO A 93 -7.34 -12.43 -6.33
CA PRO A 93 -8.23 -12.87 -7.42
C PRO A 93 -9.05 -11.73 -8.06
N LEU A 94 -9.33 -10.66 -7.30
CA LEU A 94 -10.11 -9.52 -7.78
C LEU A 94 -9.28 -8.47 -8.53
N ASP A 95 -7.95 -8.49 -8.38
CA ASP A 95 -7.09 -7.43 -8.91
C ASP A 95 -7.12 -7.36 -10.42
N ARG A 96 -7.34 -8.47 -11.12
CA ARG A 96 -7.43 -8.44 -12.59
C ARG A 96 -8.67 -7.68 -13.08
N TRP A 97 -9.73 -7.68 -12.30
CA TRP A 97 -11.06 -7.18 -12.70
C TRP A 97 -11.30 -5.75 -12.25
N VAL A 98 -10.73 -5.36 -11.11
CA VAL A 98 -11.11 -4.13 -10.42
C VAL A 98 -9.91 -3.19 -10.25
N ALA A 99 -10.08 -1.92 -10.63
CA ALA A 99 -9.01 -0.91 -10.60
C ALA A 99 -8.54 -0.58 -9.17
N HIS A 100 -9.48 -0.60 -8.21
CA HIS A 100 -9.24 -0.37 -6.79
C HIS A 100 -8.86 -1.64 -6.01
N GLY A 101 -8.24 -2.60 -6.68
CA GLY A 101 -7.76 -3.84 -6.09
C GLY A 101 -6.62 -3.65 -5.09
N HIS A 102 -6.18 -4.74 -4.47
CA HIS A 102 -5.03 -4.77 -3.56
C HIS A 102 -3.78 -4.19 -4.23
N ALA A 103 -3.47 -4.61 -5.46
CA ALA A 103 -2.34 -4.10 -6.23
C ALA A 103 -2.22 -2.57 -6.28
N LEU A 104 -3.35 -1.86 -6.42
CA LEU A 104 -3.32 -0.39 -6.39
C LEU A 104 -2.85 0.12 -5.03
N GLY A 105 -3.39 -0.45 -3.95
CA GLY A 105 -2.97 -0.13 -2.59
C GLY A 105 -1.49 -0.42 -2.38
N GLU A 106 -1.03 -1.62 -2.74
CA GLU A 106 0.38 -2.03 -2.61
C GLU A 106 1.31 -1.04 -3.31
N TYR A 107 1.08 -0.75 -4.60
CA TYR A 107 1.96 0.16 -5.33
C TYR A 107 1.87 1.60 -4.82
N TYR A 108 0.68 2.08 -4.52
CA TYR A 108 0.50 3.45 -4.07
C TYR A 108 1.13 3.67 -2.70
N ILE A 109 0.81 2.82 -1.72
CA ILE A 109 1.32 2.93 -0.34
C ILE A 109 2.83 2.79 -0.32
N HIS A 110 3.39 1.77 -0.99
CA HIS A 110 4.82 1.54 -0.99
C HIS A 110 5.60 2.58 -1.80
N THR A 111 4.95 3.25 -2.76
CA THR A 111 5.52 4.47 -3.35
C THR A 111 5.66 5.55 -2.28
N GLN A 112 4.65 5.76 -1.44
CA GLN A 112 4.73 6.75 -0.36
C GLN A 112 5.71 6.35 0.73
N ASP A 113 5.82 5.06 1.05
CA ASP A 113 6.79 4.54 2.02
C ASP A 113 8.23 4.87 1.59
N VAL A 114 8.55 4.81 0.30
CA VAL A 114 9.86 5.25 -0.24
C VAL A 114 9.94 6.78 -0.27
N ARG A 115 8.95 7.44 -0.88
CA ARG A 115 9.04 8.89 -1.14
C ARG A 115 9.13 9.71 0.13
N ARG A 116 8.27 9.45 1.11
CA ARG A 116 8.19 10.24 2.34
C ARG A 116 9.36 9.99 3.29
N ALA A 117 9.92 8.77 3.28
CA ALA A 117 11.11 8.45 4.08
C ALA A 117 12.40 9.08 3.53
N ASN A 118 12.40 9.53 2.28
CA ASN A 118 13.58 10.04 1.57
C ASN A 118 13.37 11.46 1.03
N ASP A 119 12.47 12.23 1.65
CA ASP A 119 12.16 13.63 1.30
C ASP A 119 11.87 13.88 -0.19
N LEU A 120 11.37 12.87 -0.91
CA LEU A 120 11.03 13.01 -2.31
C LEU A 120 9.74 13.82 -2.46
N PRO A 121 9.62 14.67 -3.51
CA PRO A 121 8.47 15.56 -3.67
C PRO A 121 7.11 14.85 -3.61
N ARG A 122 6.14 15.44 -2.93
CA ARG A 122 4.75 14.95 -3.00
C ARG A 122 4.20 15.18 -4.41
N ARG A 123 3.41 14.22 -4.91
CA ARG A 123 2.78 14.30 -6.23
C ARG A 123 1.27 14.27 -6.07
N ALA A 124 0.59 15.26 -6.62
CA ALA A 124 -0.86 15.26 -6.71
C ALA A 124 -1.34 14.06 -7.54
N GLN A 125 -2.47 13.48 -7.16
CA GLN A 125 -3.07 12.36 -7.87
C GLN A 125 -4.14 12.85 -8.84
N THR A 126 -4.38 12.06 -9.89
CA THR A 126 -5.50 12.31 -10.80
C THR A 126 -6.83 12.02 -10.09
N ALA A 127 -7.92 12.64 -10.55
CA ALA A 127 -9.26 12.35 -10.03
C ALA A 127 -9.61 10.85 -10.10
N GLU A 128 -9.24 10.19 -11.21
CA GLU A 128 -9.40 8.73 -11.38
C GLU A 128 -8.65 7.94 -10.31
N THR A 129 -7.43 8.35 -9.96
CA THR A 129 -6.64 7.70 -8.91
C THR A 129 -7.30 7.92 -7.55
N GLU A 130 -7.72 9.15 -7.23
CA GLU A 130 -8.40 9.46 -5.98
C GLU A 130 -9.71 8.68 -5.84
N ASP A 131 -10.47 8.50 -6.94
CA ASP A 131 -11.69 7.67 -6.97
C ASP A 131 -11.39 6.21 -6.63
N ALA A 132 -10.36 5.65 -7.28
CA ALA A 132 -9.97 4.26 -7.05
C ALA A 132 -9.41 4.06 -5.63
N LEU A 133 -8.60 4.99 -5.13
CA LEU A 133 -8.07 4.94 -3.76
C LEU A 133 -9.19 5.07 -2.73
N TRP A 134 -10.23 5.86 -2.99
CA TRP A 134 -11.40 5.94 -2.11
C TRP A 134 -12.13 4.60 -1.98
N LEU A 135 -12.40 3.94 -3.12
CA LEU A 135 -13.03 2.62 -3.12
C LEU A 135 -12.14 1.57 -2.44
N ARG A 136 -10.82 1.63 -2.65
CA ARG A 136 -9.87 0.75 -1.96
C ARG A 136 -9.86 1.02 -0.45
N ALA A 137 -9.82 2.28 -0.03
CA ALA A 137 -9.85 2.71 1.37
C ALA A 137 -11.10 2.17 2.09
N ARG A 138 -12.29 2.28 1.48
CA ARG A 138 -13.53 1.70 2.02
C ARG A 138 -13.42 0.19 2.26
N ARG A 139 -12.86 -0.54 1.28
CA ARG A 139 -12.70 -1.99 1.38
C ARG A 139 -11.62 -2.37 2.39
N ALA A 140 -10.46 -1.73 2.32
CA ALA A 140 -9.33 -1.97 3.22
C ALA A 140 -9.69 -1.63 4.66
N GLY A 141 -10.35 -0.52 4.91
CA GLY A 141 -10.81 -0.13 6.24
C GLY A 141 -11.73 -1.20 6.84
N ARG A 142 -12.68 -1.75 6.09
CA ARG A 142 -13.51 -2.87 6.58
C ARG A 142 -12.72 -4.15 6.88
N GLN A 143 -11.62 -4.40 6.16
CA GLN A 143 -10.78 -5.59 6.32
C GLN A 143 -9.80 -5.45 7.50
N LEU A 144 -9.19 -4.27 7.65
CA LEU A 144 -8.09 -4.01 8.57
C LEU A 144 -8.55 -3.43 9.91
N TRP A 145 -9.74 -2.82 9.97
CA TRP A 145 -10.25 -2.24 11.21
C TRP A 145 -10.69 -3.34 12.18
N LEU A 146 -9.84 -3.58 13.19
CA LEU A 146 -10.01 -4.61 14.20
C LEU A 146 -11.28 -4.39 15.04
N ARG A 147 -11.85 -5.51 15.54
CA ARG A 147 -12.89 -5.47 16.58
C ARG A 147 -12.27 -4.91 17.86
N GLY A 148 -12.82 -3.82 18.40
CA GLY A 148 -12.34 -3.15 19.63
C GLY A 148 -11.64 -1.82 19.42
N ARG A 149 -11.42 -1.38 18.17
CA ARG A 149 -11.07 0.01 17.87
C ARG A 149 -12.30 0.91 17.94
N ASP A 150 -12.06 2.18 18.24
CA ASP A 150 -13.05 3.25 18.20
C ASP A 150 -13.80 3.28 16.86
N THR A 151 -15.06 3.73 16.93
CA THR A 151 -15.87 3.92 15.72
C THR A 151 -15.62 5.31 15.17
N VAL A 152 -15.16 5.38 13.92
CA VAL A 152 -14.81 6.65 13.27
C VAL A 152 -15.60 6.85 11.98
N SER A 153 -16.00 8.09 11.72
CA SER A 153 -16.52 8.50 10.43
C SER A 153 -15.38 8.98 9.55
N VAL A 154 -15.25 8.44 8.35
CA VAL A 154 -14.22 8.80 7.37
C VAL A 154 -14.88 9.58 6.24
N ALA A 155 -14.37 10.79 5.98
CA ALA A 155 -14.90 11.71 4.98
C ALA A 155 -13.79 12.23 4.07
N ALA A 156 -14.13 12.41 2.79
CA ALA A 156 -13.27 13.03 1.80
C ALA A 156 -14.07 14.06 0.99
N PRO A 157 -13.46 15.15 0.51
CA PRO A 157 -14.15 16.17 -0.27
C PRO A 157 -14.90 15.57 -1.47
N GLY A 158 -16.17 15.89 -1.63
CA GLY A 158 -17.00 15.46 -2.76
C GLY A 158 -17.36 13.96 -2.77
N ARG A 159 -17.24 13.25 -1.65
CA ARG A 159 -17.48 11.81 -1.56
C ARG A 159 -18.37 11.46 -0.37
N ASP A 160 -19.23 10.46 -0.57
CA ASP A 160 -20.08 9.93 0.50
C ASP A 160 -19.22 9.32 1.62
N PRO A 161 -19.37 9.79 2.87
CA PRO A 161 -18.58 9.29 3.99
C PRO A 161 -18.90 7.82 4.28
N PHE A 162 -17.97 7.14 4.96
CA PHE A 162 -18.20 5.79 5.48
C PHE A 162 -17.75 5.67 6.93
N THR A 163 -18.27 4.68 7.63
CA THR A 163 -17.92 4.43 9.04
C THR A 163 -17.04 3.19 9.14
N LEU A 164 -16.00 3.27 9.98
CA LEU A 164 -15.19 2.15 10.42
C LEU A 164 -15.46 1.88 11.89
N GLY A 165 -15.59 0.62 12.29
CA GLY A 165 -15.97 0.22 13.65
C GLY A 165 -17.45 -0.12 13.81
N ARG A 166 -17.90 -0.23 15.05
CA ARG A 166 -19.29 -0.56 15.44
C ARG A 166 -19.67 0.24 16.69
N GLY A 167 -20.81 0.91 16.67
CA GLY A 167 -21.32 1.68 17.81
C GLY A 167 -21.34 3.18 17.54
N ALA A 168 -21.28 3.99 18.61
CA ALA A 168 -21.30 5.44 18.52
C ALA A 168 -19.99 5.97 17.93
N VAL A 169 -20.09 6.92 17.00
CA VAL A 169 -18.92 7.54 16.35
C VAL A 169 -18.23 8.47 17.35
N THR A 170 -16.96 8.20 17.65
CA THR A 170 -16.14 8.95 18.61
C THR A 170 -15.20 9.95 17.95
N ALA A 171 -14.94 9.82 16.65
CA ALA A 171 -14.13 10.78 15.89
C ALA A 171 -14.50 10.82 14.41
N GLN A 172 -14.11 11.90 13.74
CA GLN A 172 -14.19 12.07 12.31
C GLN A 172 -12.78 12.24 11.72
N VAL A 173 -12.47 11.45 10.70
CA VAL A 173 -11.22 11.52 9.93
C VAL A 173 -11.52 12.16 8.58
N THR A 174 -10.82 13.24 8.24
CA THR A 174 -10.97 13.94 6.96
C THR A 174 -9.64 14.08 6.24
N GLY A 175 -9.66 13.97 4.91
CA GLY A 175 -8.47 14.10 4.06
C GLY A 175 -8.75 13.74 2.61
N LEU A 176 -7.73 13.82 1.76
CA LEU A 176 -7.80 13.25 0.42
C LEU A 176 -7.84 11.72 0.48
N PRO A 177 -8.49 11.02 -0.45
CA PRO A 177 -8.47 9.55 -0.50
C PRO A 177 -7.06 8.95 -0.48
N SER A 178 -6.12 9.60 -1.17
CA SER A 178 -4.67 9.34 -1.12
C SER A 178 -4.05 9.36 0.27
N GLU A 179 -4.49 10.24 1.16
CA GLU A 179 -3.98 10.34 2.53
C GLU A 179 -4.74 9.39 3.47
N ILE A 180 -6.05 9.27 3.26
CA ILE A 180 -6.91 8.37 4.06
C ILE A 180 -6.48 6.91 3.90
N ILE A 181 -6.10 6.48 2.68
CA ILE A 181 -5.63 5.11 2.49
C ILE A 181 -4.32 4.86 3.26
N LEU A 182 -3.39 5.83 3.32
CA LEU A 182 -2.16 5.70 4.11
C LEU A 182 -2.48 5.57 5.61
N TRP A 183 -3.38 6.42 6.11
CA TRP A 183 -3.85 6.37 7.49
C TRP A 183 -4.50 5.02 7.84
N ILE A 184 -5.35 4.47 6.96
CA ILE A 184 -5.97 3.15 7.14
C ILE A 184 -4.94 2.03 7.23
N TYR A 185 -3.84 2.11 6.47
CA TYR A 185 -2.73 1.16 6.52
C TYR A 185 -1.69 1.47 7.62
N GLY A 186 -2.02 2.38 8.54
CA GLY A 186 -1.23 2.65 9.75
C GLY A 186 -0.08 3.64 9.56
N ARG A 187 0.00 4.36 8.44
CA ARG A 187 0.99 5.44 8.23
C ARG A 187 0.47 6.75 8.83
N CYS A 188 0.00 6.70 10.08
CA CYS A 188 -0.73 7.80 10.71
C CYS A 188 0.08 9.09 10.78
N ASP A 189 1.37 9.01 11.14
CA ASP A 189 2.24 10.19 11.28
C ASP A 189 2.67 10.78 9.94
N ALA A 190 2.69 9.95 8.90
CA ALA A 190 3.06 10.39 7.57
C ALA A 190 1.87 10.95 6.78
N ALA A 191 0.64 10.50 7.08
CA ALA A 191 -0.58 10.83 6.34
C ALA A 191 -1.13 12.21 6.69
N ASP A 192 -1.47 13.01 5.67
CA ASP A 192 -2.03 14.34 5.85
C ASP A 192 -3.56 14.24 6.05
N VAL A 193 -3.99 13.77 7.21
CA VAL A 193 -5.40 13.68 7.63
C VAL A 193 -5.66 14.51 8.88
N VAL A 194 -6.88 15.01 9.00
CA VAL A 194 -7.36 15.67 10.23
C VAL A 194 -8.26 14.71 10.97
N VAL A 195 -7.96 14.48 12.25
CA VAL A 195 -8.77 13.65 13.15
C VAL A 195 -9.43 14.56 14.20
N THR A 196 -10.74 14.71 14.12
CA THR A 196 -11.53 15.55 15.02
C THR A 196 -12.35 14.65 15.96
N PRO A 197 -12.17 14.73 17.28
CA PRO A 197 -13.03 14.05 18.25
C PRO A 197 -14.50 14.49 18.08
N ARG A 198 -15.44 13.58 18.35
CA ARG A 198 -16.88 13.86 18.38
C ARG A 198 -17.43 13.95 19.79
#